data_AF-A0A7S3BSA9-F1
#
_entry.id   AF-A0A7S3BSA9-F1
#
_cell.length_a   1.000
_cell.length_b   1.000
_cell.length_c   1.000
_cell.angle_alpha   90.00
_cell.angle_beta   90.00
_cell.angle_gamma   90.00
#
_symmetry.space_group_name_H-M   'P 1'
#
loop_
_entity.id
_entity.type
_entity.pdbx_description
1 polymer ?
#
loop_
_entity_poly.entity_id
_entity_poly.type
_entity_poly.pdbx_seq_one_letter_code
_entity_poly.pdbx_strand_id
1 'polypeptide(L)'
;GLKRELERASKGVQQASASGKEWSSPAGSYFTPRPRHSPNVAFMYGDGSSPYAALGEDMHRIAPRLHEFVQRATTAMWSKKLDTWNPRTVEPAAAEEEGAQFEKRTVDMFRAGVYHAVCFTHVARNLLKIAPK
;
A
#
# COMPACT_ATOMS: atom_id res chain seq x y z
N GLY A 1 -7.74 -18.94 0.41
CA GLY A 1 -8.48 -18.12 -0.58
C GLY A 1 -9.10 -16.92 0.10
N LEU A 2 -9.08 -15.75 -0.56
CA LEU A 2 -9.41 -14.44 0.02
C LEU A 2 -10.78 -14.39 0.73
N LYS A 3 -11.82 -14.97 0.13
CA LYS A 3 -13.18 -15.00 0.71
C LYS A 3 -13.20 -15.60 2.13
N ARG A 4 -12.49 -16.72 2.33
CA ARG A 4 -12.42 -17.40 3.63
C ARG A 4 -11.63 -16.59 4.66
N GLU A 5 -10.61 -15.86 4.22
CA GLU A 5 -9.87 -14.94 5.09
C GLU A 5 -10.72 -13.76 5.53
N LEU A 6 -11.54 -13.19 4.63
CA LEU A 6 -12.49 -12.12 4.98
C LEU A 6 -13.56 -12.59 5.98
N GLU A 7 -14.10 -13.79 5.80
CA GLU A 7 -15.06 -14.39 6.74
C GLU A 7 -14.43 -14.60 8.13
N ARG A 8 -13.17 -15.04 8.18
CA ARG A 8 -12.40 -15.18 9.43
C ARG A 8 -12.14 -13.83 10.08
N ALA A 9 -11.72 -12.84 9.31
CA ALA A 9 -11.47 -11.49 9.80
C ALA A 9 -12.73 -10.85 10.39
N SER A 10 -13.86 -10.98 9.69
CA SER A 10 -15.15 -10.43 10.16
C SER A 10 -15.54 -10.94 11.55
N LYS A 11 -15.42 -12.26 11.79
CA LYS A 11 -15.70 -12.86 13.11
C LYS A 11 -14.59 -12.58 14.13
N GLY A 12 -13.34 -12.72 13.71
CA GLY A 12 -12.16 -12.62 14.56
C GLY A 12 -11.98 -11.21 15.14
N VAL A 13 -12.13 -10.18 14.31
CA VAL A 13 -12.03 -8.79 14.76
C VAL A 13 -13.15 -8.43 15.74
N GLN A 14 -14.38 -8.91 15.51
CA GLN A 14 -15.49 -8.70 16.45
C GLN A 14 -15.22 -9.35 17.81
N GLN A 15 -14.77 -10.61 17.81
CA GLN A 15 -14.44 -11.33 19.04
C GLN A 15 -13.24 -10.72 19.78
N ALA A 16 -12.21 -10.32 19.06
CA ALA A 16 -11.04 -9.63 19.59
C ALA A 16 -11.43 -8.30 20.25
N SER A 17 -12.30 -7.53 19.59
CA SER A 17 -12.81 -6.26 20.11
C SER A 17 -13.60 -6.46 21.41
N ALA A 18 -14.43 -7.50 21.49
CA ALA A 18 -15.24 -7.80 22.68
C ALA A 18 -14.41 -8.38 23.85
N SER A 19 -13.44 -9.25 23.55
CA SER A 19 -12.64 -9.95 24.56
C SER A 19 -11.40 -9.19 25.01
N GLY A 20 -10.98 -8.16 24.27
CA GLY A 20 -9.73 -7.44 24.49
C GLY A 20 -8.48 -8.24 24.13
N LYS A 21 -8.63 -9.40 23.48
CA LYS A 21 -7.52 -10.26 23.02
C LYS A 21 -7.14 -9.93 21.58
N GLU A 22 -5.88 -10.17 21.24
CA GLU A 22 -5.36 -10.01 19.89
C GLU A 22 -5.89 -11.11 18.96
N TRP A 23 -5.95 -10.81 17.66
CA TRP A 23 -6.34 -11.75 16.63
C TRP A 23 -5.31 -11.76 15.51
N SER A 24 -4.99 -12.97 15.03
CA SER A 24 -4.21 -13.17 13.81
C SER A 24 -4.89 -14.19 12.91
N SER A 25 -4.74 -13.99 11.60
CA SER A 25 -5.21 -14.94 10.59
C SER A 25 -4.08 -15.87 10.14
N PRO A 26 -4.38 -17.06 9.60
CA PRO A 26 -3.36 -17.95 9.05
C PRO A 26 -2.56 -17.34 7.89
N ALA A 27 -3.13 -16.34 7.20
CA ALA A 27 -2.44 -15.60 6.15
C ALA A 27 -1.56 -14.45 6.69
N GLY A 28 -1.49 -14.27 8.02
CA GLY A 28 -0.64 -13.27 8.67
C GLY A 28 -1.30 -11.92 8.94
N SER A 29 -2.60 -11.75 8.63
CA SER A 29 -3.33 -10.54 9.04
C SER A 29 -3.39 -10.45 10.56
N TYR A 30 -3.39 -9.24 11.12
CA TYR A 30 -3.34 -9.03 12.56
C TYR A 30 -4.24 -7.87 13.00
N PHE A 31 -4.85 -8.00 14.18
CA PHE A 31 -5.64 -6.97 14.84
C PHE A 31 -5.39 -6.99 16.35
N THR A 32 -5.23 -5.80 16.94
CA THR A 32 -5.20 -5.63 18.39
C THR A 32 -6.26 -4.61 18.82
N PRO A 33 -7.08 -4.92 19.84
CA PRO A 33 -8.04 -3.96 20.39
C PRO A 33 -7.35 -2.89 21.26
N ARG A 34 -6.06 -3.04 21.57
CA ARG A 34 -5.27 -2.08 22.36
C ARG A 34 -4.02 -1.68 21.57
N PRO A 35 -4.16 -0.87 20.52
CA PRO A 35 -3.02 -0.41 19.74
C PRO A 35 -2.04 0.35 20.64
N ARG A 36 -0.74 0.17 20.39
CA ARG A 36 0.30 0.89 21.12
C ARG A 36 0.26 2.37 20.72
N HIS A 37 -0.17 3.23 21.63
CA HIS A 37 -0.03 4.67 21.49
C HIS A 37 1.32 5.08 22.09
N SER A 38 2.21 5.61 21.26
CA SER A 38 3.51 6.12 21.69
C SER A 38 3.89 7.31 20.82
N PRO A 39 4.52 8.36 21.39
CA PRO A 39 5.07 9.50 20.64
C PRO A 39 6.19 9.10 19.65
N ASN A 40 6.62 7.84 19.69
CA ASN A 40 7.73 7.30 18.91
C ASN A 40 7.25 6.44 17.73
N VAL A 41 6.00 6.62 17.29
CA VAL A 41 5.47 5.93 16.11
C VAL A 41 5.60 6.87 14.92
N ALA A 42 6.17 6.39 13.82
CA ALA A 42 6.30 7.14 12.58
C ALA A 42 5.90 6.26 11.39
N PHE A 43 5.44 6.90 10.32
CA PHE A 43 5.36 6.21 9.03
C PHE A 43 6.77 6.02 8.48
N MET A 44 7.08 4.78 8.12
CA MET A 44 8.36 4.42 7.50
C MET A 44 8.09 4.00 6.07
N TYR A 45 8.91 4.53 5.16
CA TYR A 45 8.88 4.18 3.75
C TYR A 45 10.28 3.70 3.37
N GLY A 46 10.34 2.73 2.47
CA GLY A 46 11.62 2.25 1.95
C GLY A 46 12.39 3.35 1.22
N ASP A 47 13.67 3.10 0.98
CA ASP A 47 14.51 3.98 0.18
C ASP A 47 14.19 3.91 -1.32
N GLY A 48 14.95 4.63 -2.15
CA GLY A 48 14.76 4.66 -3.60
C GLY A 48 14.97 3.33 -4.32
N SER A 49 15.55 2.32 -3.65
CA SER A 49 15.80 0.96 -4.16
C SER A 49 14.83 -0.08 -3.63
N SER A 50 13.98 0.27 -2.67
CA SER A 50 12.98 -0.62 -2.07
C SER A 50 11.75 -0.93 -2.95
N PRO A 51 11.32 -0.07 -3.91
CA PRO A 51 10.15 -0.35 -4.73
C PRO A 51 10.33 -1.55 -5.66
N TYR A 52 9.25 -2.32 -5.84
CA TYR A 52 9.17 -3.47 -6.74
C TYR A 52 7.96 -3.33 -7.69
N ALA A 53 7.94 -4.08 -8.79
CA ALA A 53 7.01 -3.84 -9.90
C ALA A 53 5.51 -4.00 -9.56
N ALA A 54 5.16 -4.75 -8.51
CA ALA A 54 3.76 -4.90 -8.06
C ALA A 54 3.41 -4.02 -6.85
N LEU A 55 4.31 -3.11 -6.44
CA LEU A 55 4.05 -2.24 -5.31
C LEU A 55 2.83 -1.36 -5.59
N GLY A 56 1.79 -1.48 -4.76
CA GLY A 56 0.61 -0.63 -4.87
C GLY A 56 -0.28 -0.88 -6.08
N GLU A 57 -0.17 -2.04 -6.75
CA GLU A 57 -0.92 -2.36 -7.97
C GLU A 57 -2.44 -2.16 -7.84
N ASP A 58 -2.99 -2.46 -6.65
CA ASP A 58 -4.41 -2.36 -6.32
C ASP A 58 -4.77 -1.06 -5.58
N MET A 59 -3.80 -0.17 -5.33
CA MET A 59 -4.00 1.02 -4.51
C MET A 59 -5.14 1.91 -5.05
N HIS A 60 -5.20 2.12 -6.38
CA HIS A 60 -6.25 2.89 -7.02
C HIS A 60 -7.58 2.16 -7.10
N ARG A 61 -7.60 0.83 -7.01
CA ARG A 61 -8.85 0.05 -6.89
C ARG A 61 -9.43 0.19 -5.50
N ILE A 62 -8.58 0.19 -4.47
CA ILE A 62 -8.97 0.32 -3.06
C ILE A 62 -9.38 1.77 -2.73
N ALA A 63 -8.65 2.76 -3.26
CA ALA A 63 -8.91 4.18 -3.03
C ALA A 63 -9.06 4.95 -4.34
N PRO A 64 -10.19 4.81 -5.07
CA PRO A 64 -10.36 5.42 -6.40
C PRO A 64 -10.15 6.94 -6.43
N ARG A 65 -10.56 7.66 -5.37
CA ARG A 65 -10.40 9.12 -5.26
C ARG A 65 -8.94 9.59 -5.12
N LEU A 66 -7.99 8.66 -4.97
CA LEU A 66 -6.57 8.97 -4.91
C LEU A 66 -6.08 9.65 -6.20
N HIS A 67 -6.68 9.32 -7.36
CA HIS A 67 -6.33 9.98 -8.62
C HIS A 67 -6.54 11.50 -8.56
N GLU A 68 -7.60 11.98 -7.91
CA GLU A 68 -7.86 13.42 -7.75
C GLU A 68 -6.78 14.09 -6.90
N PHE A 69 -6.32 13.41 -5.86
CA PHE A 69 -5.23 13.90 -5.02
C PHE A 69 -3.93 13.99 -5.83
N VAL A 70 -3.59 12.94 -6.58
CA VAL A 70 -2.39 12.93 -7.44
C VAL A 70 -2.47 14.06 -8.47
N GLN A 71 -3.62 14.22 -9.14
CA GLN A 71 -3.87 15.29 -10.11
C GLN A 71 -3.63 16.68 -9.52
N ARG A 72 -4.06 16.92 -8.27
CA ARG A 72 -3.83 18.20 -7.58
C ARG A 72 -2.38 18.38 -7.14
N ALA A 73 -1.72 17.31 -6.72
CA ALA A 73 -0.36 17.36 -6.20
C ALA A 73 0.68 17.57 -7.32
N THR A 74 0.47 16.96 -8.49
CA THR A 74 1.33 17.15 -9.65
C THR A 74 0.65 16.70 -10.94
N THR A 75 0.83 17.47 -11.99
CA THR A 75 0.42 17.11 -13.35
C THR A 75 1.58 16.65 -14.22
N ALA A 76 2.83 16.89 -13.80
CA ALA A 76 4.02 16.56 -14.57
C ALA A 76 4.15 15.05 -14.81
N MET A 77 3.64 14.22 -13.88
CA MET A 77 3.66 12.76 -14.02
C MET A 77 2.78 12.24 -15.16
N TRP A 78 1.74 12.97 -15.56
CA TRP A 78 0.84 12.54 -16.64
C TRP A 78 1.46 12.69 -18.03
N SER A 79 2.53 13.48 -18.15
CA SER A 79 3.32 13.58 -19.38
C SER A 79 4.23 12.36 -19.62
N LYS A 80 4.31 11.43 -18.65
CA LYS A 80 5.06 10.18 -18.73
C LYS A 80 4.09 9.00 -18.78
N LYS A 81 4.56 7.87 -19.32
CA LYS A 81 3.80 6.62 -19.29
C LYS A 81 3.54 6.23 -17.83
N LEU A 82 2.34 5.74 -17.55
CA LEU A 82 1.93 5.31 -16.19
C LEU A 82 2.89 4.27 -15.62
N ASP A 83 3.34 3.34 -16.46
CA ASP A 83 4.23 2.24 -16.09
C ASP A 83 5.65 2.70 -15.68
N THR A 84 5.97 3.99 -15.87
CA THR A 84 7.22 4.61 -15.38
C THR A 84 7.23 4.77 -13.85
N TRP A 85 6.06 4.91 -13.20
CA TRP A 85 5.97 5.17 -11.76
C TRP A 85 4.95 4.30 -11.03
N ASN A 86 4.06 3.63 -11.75
CA ASN A 86 3.16 2.61 -11.24
C ASN A 86 3.10 1.45 -12.26
N PRO A 87 4.18 0.66 -12.38
CA PRO A 87 4.17 -0.54 -13.20
C PRO A 87 2.99 -1.41 -12.76
N ARG A 88 2.12 -1.77 -13.71
CA ARG A 88 1.00 -2.66 -13.49
C ARG A 88 1.04 -3.72 -14.55
N THR A 89 1.39 -4.94 -14.18
CA THR A 89 1.37 -6.04 -15.12
C THR A 89 0.07 -6.81 -14.97
N VAL A 90 -0.66 -6.97 -16.07
CA VAL A 90 -1.92 -7.71 -16.10
C VAL A 90 -1.68 -9.21 -16.36
N GLU A 91 -0.56 -9.53 -17.01
CA GLU A 91 -0.21 -10.88 -17.43
C GLU A 91 0.91 -11.47 -16.56
N PRO A 92 0.68 -12.58 -15.84
CA PRO A 92 1.68 -13.16 -14.92
C PRO A 92 3.03 -13.47 -15.58
N ALA A 93 3.03 -13.95 -16.83
CA ALA A 93 4.25 -14.28 -17.57
C ALA A 93 5.08 -13.03 -17.93
N ALA A 94 4.42 -11.88 -18.15
CA ALA A 94 5.10 -10.62 -18.42
C ALA A 94 5.57 -9.93 -17.13
N ALA A 95 4.95 -10.26 -15.98
CA ALA A 95 5.23 -9.61 -14.70
C ALA A 95 6.64 -9.88 -14.18
N GLU A 96 7.15 -11.10 -14.40
CA GLU A 96 8.50 -11.47 -13.98
C GLU A 96 9.57 -10.73 -14.80
N GLU A 97 9.41 -10.70 -16.13
CA GLU A 97 10.33 -9.97 -17.01
C GLU A 97 10.26 -8.46 -16.77
N GLU A 98 9.06 -7.89 -16.68
CA GLU A 98 8.88 -6.46 -16.40
C GLU A 98 9.43 -6.08 -15.02
N GLY A 99 9.28 -6.96 -14.02
CA GLY A 99 9.90 -6.84 -12.71
C GLY A 99 11.42 -6.78 -12.78
N ALA A 100 12.04 -7.75 -13.45
CA ALA A 100 13.48 -7.80 -13.64
C ALA A 100 14.02 -6.58 -14.41
N GLN A 101 13.24 -6.03 -15.34
CA GLN A 101 13.60 -4.79 -16.05
C GLN A 101 13.37 -3.54 -15.20
N PHE A 102 12.37 -3.55 -14.30
CA PHE A 102 12.10 -2.44 -13.38
C PHE A 102 13.24 -2.26 -12.38
N GLU A 103 13.78 -3.34 -11.84
CA GLU A 103 14.94 -3.31 -10.91
C GLU A 103 16.19 -2.67 -11.53
N LYS A 104 16.32 -2.74 -12.85
CA LYS A 104 17.44 -2.12 -13.59
C LYS A 104 17.24 -0.62 -13.85
N ARG A 105 16.03 -0.09 -13.65
CA ARG A 105 15.65 1.30 -13.92
C ARG A 105 15.62 2.12 -12.62
N THR A 106 16.79 2.38 -12.04
CA THR A 106 16.92 3.04 -10.73
C THR A 106 16.15 4.36 -10.59
N VAL A 107 16.09 5.16 -11.66
CA VAL A 107 15.33 6.43 -11.63
C VAL A 107 13.82 6.18 -11.56
N ASP A 108 13.33 5.13 -12.22
CA ASP A 108 11.91 4.75 -12.18
C ASP A 108 11.56 4.12 -10.83
N MET A 109 12.46 3.31 -10.25
CA MET A 109 12.33 2.83 -8.87
C MET A 109 12.20 3.99 -7.89
N PHE A 110 13.10 4.97 -7.97
CA PHE A 110 13.05 6.14 -7.10
C PHE A 110 11.73 6.90 -7.24
N ARG A 111 11.28 7.14 -8.47
CA ARG A 111 9.99 7.79 -8.75
C ARG A 111 8.81 7.00 -8.16
N ALA A 112 8.79 5.68 -8.36
CA ALA A 112 7.76 4.82 -7.82
C ALA A 112 7.77 4.84 -6.28
N GLY A 113 8.93 4.85 -5.64
CA GLY A 113 9.05 4.93 -4.19
C GLY A 113 8.47 6.21 -3.62
N VAL A 114 8.86 7.35 -4.18
CA VAL A 114 8.31 8.67 -3.79
C VAL A 114 6.80 8.71 -4.03
N TYR A 115 6.37 8.23 -5.20
CA TYR A 115 4.94 8.19 -5.56
C TYR A 115 4.11 7.40 -4.55
N HIS A 116 4.54 6.17 -4.23
CA HIS A 116 3.82 5.30 -3.29
C HIS A 116 3.91 5.81 -1.86
N ALA A 117 5.04 6.36 -1.43
CA ALA A 117 5.16 6.97 -0.09
C ALA A 117 4.15 8.12 0.08
N VAL A 118 4.05 9.01 -0.90
CA VAL A 118 3.09 10.12 -0.89
C VAL A 118 1.64 9.61 -0.90
N CYS A 119 1.34 8.65 -1.75
CA CYS A 119 -0.01 8.07 -1.85
C CYS A 119 -0.41 7.30 -0.59
N PHE A 120 0.46 6.44 -0.05
CA PHE A 120 0.20 5.71 1.18
C PHE A 120 0.07 6.64 2.38
N THR A 121 0.88 7.70 2.46
CA THR A 121 0.70 8.76 3.48
C THR A 121 -0.69 9.37 3.36
N HIS A 122 -1.12 9.70 2.14
CA HIS A 122 -2.43 10.29 1.90
C HIS A 122 -3.55 9.34 2.32
N VAL A 123 -3.49 8.07 1.91
CA VAL A 123 -4.47 7.03 2.28
C VAL A 123 -4.51 6.85 3.80
N ALA A 124 -3.35 6.66 4.44
CA ALA A 124 -3.27 6.45 5.89
C ALA A 124 -3.89 7.63 6.65
N ARG A 125 -3.52 8.87 6.33
CA ARG A 125 -4.00 10.05 7.06
C ARG A 125 -5.43 10.45 6.71
N ASN A 126 -5.79 10.46 5.42
CA ASN A 126 -7.03 11.08 4.96
C ASN A 126 -8.18 10.09 4.84
N LEU A 127 -7.89 8.85 4.44
CA LEU A 127 -8.90 7.80 4.32
C LEU A 127 -9.03 7.01 5.62
N LEU A 128 -7.91 6.51 6.15
CA LEU A 128 -7.89 5.64 7.34
C LEU A 128 -7.79 6.42 8.66
N LYS A 129 -7.60 7.74 8.61
CA LYS A 129 -7.50 8.64 9.78
C LYS A 129 -6.39 8.26 10.77
N ILE A 130 -5.31 7.66 10.27
CA ILE A 130 -4.13 7.29 11.05
C ILE A 130 -3.23 8.52 11.18
N ALA A 131 -3.00 8.93 12.42
CA ALA A 131 -2.06 9.99 12.76
C ALA A 131 -1.05 9.44 13.78
N PRO A 132 0.20 9.17 13.35
CA PRO A 132 1.29 8.96 14.29
C PRO A 132 1.43 10.25 15.12
N LYS A 133 1.37 10.11 16.44
CA LYS A 133 1.59 11.19 17.40
C LYS A 133 2.97 11.02 18.00
#